data_AF-A0AAW8ES92-F1
#
_entry.id   AF-A0AAW8ES92-F1
#
_cell.length_a   1.000
_cell.length_b   1.000
_cell.length_c   1.000
_cell.angle_alpha   90.00
_cell.angle_beta   90.00
_cell.angle_gamma   90.00
#
_symmetry.space_group_name_H-M   'P 1'
#
loop_
_entity.id
_entity.type
_entity.pdbx_description
1 polymer ?
#
loop_
_entity_poly.entity_id
_entity_poly.type
_entity_poly.pdbx_seq_one_letter_code
_entity_poly.pdbx_strand_id
1 'polypeptide(L)'
;MIIWRGWGILAFIYAAVAMMLFLGLASTLVPDAALPFTAAVGLLGAAAATWFTGIAMNRTGPQRKIDAWAQGRRAQLDELVATGRFSLGPGQPQPTSLEEARQMADAVLAHEVEQTKKAYNVHTLFFIPMQYLAFAWAGIAVIVVIAGLVSAMR
;
A
#
# COMPACT_ATOMS: atom_id res chain seq x y z
N MET A 1 14.12 -6.59 -17.27
CA MET A 1 13.36 -5.66 -16.40
C MET A 1 12.52 -6.49 -15.46
N ILE A 2 12.60 -6.26 -14.14
CA ILE A 2 11.77 -6.99 -13.17
C ILE A 2 10.46 -6.21 -13.01
N ILE A 3 9.34 -6.79 -13.45
CA ILE A 3 8.01 -6.16 -13.43
C ILE A 3 7.35 -6.19 -12.04
N TRP A 4 7.98 -6.82 -11.04
CA TRP A 4 7.41 -7.05 -9.71
C TRP A 4 8.41 -6.67 -8.61
N ARG A 5 7.93 -5.98 -7.57
CA ARG A 5 8.72 -5.65 -6.37
C ARG A 5 7.98 -6.02 -5.09
N GLY A 6 8.73 -6.58 -4.13
CA GLY A 6 8.21 -6.92 -2.80
C GLY A 6 7.06 -7.92 -2.92
N TRP A 7 5.90 -7.61 -2.36
CA TRP A 7 4.75 -8.52 -2.36
C TRP A 7 3.71 -8.25 -3.44
N GLY A 8 3.98 -7.36 -4.41
CA GLY A 8 3.04 -6.98 -5.48
C GLY A 8 2.32 -8.14 -6.21
N ILE A 9 2.97 -9.31 -6.34
CA ILE A 9 2.42 -10.52 -6.95
C ILE A 9 1.17 -11.06 -6.24
N LEU A 10 0.96 -10.72 -4.95
CA LEU A 10 -0.21 -11.17 -4.20
C LEU A 10 -1.52 -10.77 -4.89
N ALA A 11 -1.56 -9.66 -5.63
CA ALA A 11 -2.73 -9.27 -6.42
C ALA A 11 -3.14 -10.36 -7.44
N PHE A 12 -2.17 -10.97 -8.12
CA PHE A 12 -2.44 -12.08 -9.04
C PHE A 12 -2.74 -13.38 -8.30
N ILE A 13 -2.05 -13.64 -7.19
CA ILE A 13 -2.30 -14.85 -6.38
C ILE A 13 -3.76 -14.84 -5.86
N TYR A 14 -4.23 -13.70 -5.36
CA TYR A 14 -5.63 -13.55 -4.94
C TYR A 14 -6.61 -13.80 -6.09
N ALA A 15 -6.35 -13.23 -7.27
CA ALA A 15 -7.18 -13.47 -8.44
C ALA A 15 -7.17 -14.95 -8.86
N ALA A 16 -6.00 -15.59 -8.91
CA ALA A 16 -5.87 -17.00 -9.29
C ALA A 16 -6.61 -17.93 -8.32
N VAL A 17 -6.42 -17.73 -7.01
CA VAL A 17 -7.13 -18.49 -5.97
C VAL A 17 -8.63 -18.25 -6.04
N ALA A 18 -9.06 -16.99 -6.18
CA ALA A 18 -10.48 -16.68 -6.30
C ALA A 18 -11.11 -17.31 -7.55
N MET A 19 -10.44 -17.27 -8.70
CA MET A 19 -10.95 -17.91 -9.92
C MET A 19 -11.02 -19.43 -9.79
N MET A 20 -10.02 -20.07 -9.16
CA MET A 20 -10.07 -21.50 -8.88
C MET A 20 -11.27 -21.87 -8.01
N LEU A 21 -11.56 -21.07 -6.97
CA LEU A 21 -12.67 -21.34 -6.05
C LEU A 21 -14.04 -20.96 -6.62
N PHE A 22 -14.17 -19.83 -7.31
CA PHE A 22 -15.48 -19.27 -7.70
C PHE A 22 -15.88 -19.58 -9.14
N LEU A 23 -14.94 -19.91 -10.01
CA LEU A 23 -15.24 -20.42 -11.35
C LEU A 23 -14.99 -21.93 -11.41
N GLY A 24 -13.82 -22.38 -10.94
CA GLY A 24 -13.43 -23.79 -11.00
C GLY A 24 -14.37 -24.69 -10.21
N LEU A 25 -14.55 -24.45 -8.92
CA LEU A 25 -15.47 -25.26 -8.11
C LEU A 25 -16.93 -25.04 -8.54
N ALA A 26 -17.33 -23.80 -8.84
CA ALA A 26 -18.70 -23.48 -9.25
C ALA A 26 -19.13 -24.24 -10.51
N SER A 27 -18.21 -24.49 -11.45
CA SER A 27 -18.49 -25.30 -12.65
C SER A 27 -19.00 -26.72 -12.36
N THR A 28 -18.81 -27.21 -11.14
CA THR A 28 -19.29 -28.53 -10.69
C THR A 28 -20.56 -28.46 -9.85
N LEU A 29 -20.98 -27.27 -9.43
CA LEU A 29 -22.02 -27.06 -8.41
C LEU A 29 -23.21 -26.24 -8.91
N VAL A 30 -23.02 -25.39 -9.91
CA VAL A 30 -24.07 -24.49 -10.41
C VAL A 30 -24.25 -24.64 -11.92
N PRO A 31 -25.43 -24.28 -12.47
CA PRO A 31 -25.64 -24.26 -13.92
C PRO A 31 -24.68 -23.31 -14.63
N ASP A 32 -24.34 -23.62 -15.88
CA ASP A 32 -23.41 -22.83 -16.70
C ASP A 32 -23.79 -21.34 -16.80
N ALA A 33 -25.10 -21.06 -16.85
CA ALA A 33 -25.64 -19.69 -16.89
C ALA A 33 -25.26 -18.84 -15.67
N ALA A 34 -24.97 -19.47 -14.51
CA ALA A 34 -24.58 -18.79 -13.30
C ALA A 34 -23.05 -18.54 -13.19
N LEU A 35 -22.23 -19.21 -14.01
CA LEU A 35 -20.77 -19.15 -13.91
C LEU A 35 -20.17 -17.74 -14.09
N PRO A 36 -20.67 -16.88 -14.99
CA PRO A 36 -20.18 -15.50 -15.08
C PRO A 36 -20.42 -14.73 -13.78
N PHE A 37 -21.56 -14.95 -13.13
CA PHE A 37 -21.88 -14.31 -11.86
C PHE A 37 -20.96 -14.81 -10.74
N THR A 38 -20.76 -16.13 -10.62
CA THR A 38 -19.87 -16.67 -9.58
C THR A 38 -18.42 -16.20 -9.79
N ALA A 39 -17.91 -16.23 -11.03
CA ALA A 39 -16.59 -15.70 -11.36
C ALA A 39 -16.43 -14.22 -10.98
N ALA A 40 -17.46 -13.40 -11.24
CA ALA A 40 -17.44 -11.99 -10.88
C ALA A 40 -17.39 -11.79 -9.36
N VAL A 41 -18.13 -12.58 -8.58
CA VAL A 41 -18.06 -12.56 -7.11
C VAL A 41 -16.64 -12.89 -6.64
N GLY A 42 -16.00 -13.91 -7.22
CA GLY A 42 -14.62 -14.25 -6.94
C GLY A 42 -13.65 -13.11 -7.23
N LEU A 43 -13.76 -12.49 -8.41
CA LEU A 43 -12.92 -11.36 -8.81
C LEU A 43 -13.12 -10.13 -7.91
N LEU A 44 -14.35 -9.84 -7.46
CA LEU A 44 -14.62 -8.78 -6.49
C LEU A 44 -14.00 -9.10 -5.12
N GLY A 45 -14.05 -10.37 -4.69
CA GLY A 45 -13.33 -10.83 -3.50
C GLY A 45 -11.82 -10.64 -3.62
N ALA A 46 -11.23 -10.98 -4.77
CA ALA A 46 -9.82 -10.74 -5.06
C ALA A 46 -9.48 -9.24 -5.10
N ALA A 47 -10.37 -8.41 -5.65
CA ALA A 47 -10.22 -6.95 -5.65
C ALA A 47 -10.17 -6.40 -4.22
N ALA A 48 -11.11 -6.81 -3.36
CA ALA A 48 -11.15 -6.40 -1.95
C ALA A 48 -9.88 -6.84 -1.20
N ALA A 49 -9.48 -8.11 -1.34
CA ALA A 49 -8.27 -8.64 -0.73
C ALA A 49 -7.02 -7.88 -1.18
N THR A 50 -6.92 -7.57 -2.49
CA THR A 50 -5.83 -6.78 -3.09
C THR A 50 -5.80 -5.36 -2.53
N TRP A 51 -6.95 -4.70 -2.42
CA TRP A 51 -7.07 -3.35 -1.88
C TRP A 51 -6.60 -3.28 -0.44
N PHE A 52 -7.21 -4.08 0.45
CA PHE A 52 -6.91 -4.02 1.88
C PHE A 52 -5.49 -4.48 2.19
N THR A 53 -5.00 -5.53 1.53
CA THR A 53 -3.60 -5.96 1.67
C THR A 53 -2.66 -4.86 1.17
N GLY A 54 -2.95 -4.25 0.02
CA GLY A 54 -2.16 -3.15 -0.52
C GLY A 54 -2.11 -1.95 0.43
N ILE A 55 -3.25 -1.53 1.00
CA ILE A 55 -3.31 -0.45 2.00
C ILE A 55 -2.55 -0.82 3.28
N ALA A 56 -2.64 -2.08 3.73
CA ALA A 56 -1.93 -2.58 4.89
C ALA A 56 -0.41 -2.47 4.70
N MET A 57 0.10 -2.90 3.56
CA MET A 57 1.54 -3.04 3.33
C MET A 57 2.19 -1.77 2.76
N ASN A 58 1.49 -1.01 1.91
CA ASN A 58 2.05 0.15 1.23
C ASN A 58 1.76 1.50 1.91
N ARG A 59 0.84 1.54 2.89
CA ARG A 59 0.49 2.79 3.60
C ARG A 59 0.53 2.63 5.12
N THR A 60 -0.37 1.85 5.71
CA THR A 60 -0.55 1.81 7.18
C THR A 60 0.61 1.14 7.90
N GLY A 61 1.19 0.07 7.34
CA GLY A 61 2.38 -0.59 7.88
C GLY A 61 3.59 0.35 7.94
N PRO A 62 4.00 0.96 6.81
CA PRO A 62 5.10 1.91 6.83
C PRO A 62 4.81 3.16 7.67
N GLN A 63 3.57 3.69 7.67
CA GLN A 63 3.19 4.84 8.51
C GLN A 63 3.43 4.53 10.00
N ARG A 64 2.95 3.39 10.49
CA ARG A 64 3.18 2.98 11.90
C ARG A 64 4.66 2.89 12.25
N LYS A 65 5.49 2.42 11.32
CA LYS A 65 6.95 2.34 11.51
C LYS A 65 7.59 3.73 11.53
N ILE A 66 7.16 4.62 10.64
CA ILE A 66 7.59 6.02 10.59
C ILE A 66 7.23 6.74 11.88
N ASP A 67 6.00 6.58 12.37
CA ASP A 67 5.53 7.22 13.60
C ASP A 67 6.32 6.73 14.82
N ALA A 68 6.54 5.42 14.93
CA ALA A 68 7.33 4.84 16.01
C ALA A 68 8.79 5.32 15.98
N TRP A 69 9.41 5.37 14.80
CA TRP A 69 10.76 5.91 14.63
C TRP A 69 10.83 7.41 14.96
N ALA A 70 9.85 8.20 14.49
CA ALA A 70 9.80 9.65 14.68
C ALA A 70 9.66 10.03 16.15
N GLN A 71 8.93 9.25 16.95
CA GLN A 71 8.83 9.45 18.41
C GLN A 71 10.21 9.32 19.09
N GLY A 72 10.95 8.26 18.76
CA GLY A 72 12.30 8.08 19.29
C GLY A 72 13.28 9.16 18.81
N ARG A 73 13.17 9.55 17.54
CA ARG A 73 14.01 10.59 16.94
C ARG A 73 13.75 11.97 17.57
N ARG A 74 12.50 12.31 17.83
CA ARG A 74 12.12 13.55 18.55
C ARG A 74 12.76 13.60 19.92
N ALA A 75 12.65 12.53 20.72
CA ALA A 75 13.24 12.49 22.06
C ALA A 75 14.77 12.70 22.04
N GLN A 76 15.48 12.12 21.05
CA GLN A 76 16.92 12.35 20.87
C GLN A 76 17.25 13.80 20.55
N LEU A 77 16.48 14.43 19.66
CA LEU A 77 16.68 15.83 19.29
C LEU A 77 16.38 16.77 20.47
N ASP A 78 15.32 16.50 21.22
CA ASP A 78 14.97 17.24 22.43
C ASP A 78 16.08 17.17 23.49
N GLU A 79 16.69 16.00 23.69
CA GLU A 79 17.85 15.82 24.59
C GLU A 79 19.07 16.63 24.11
N LEU A 80 19.36 16.60 22.81
CA LEU A 80 20.47 17.38 22.24
C LEU A 80 20.26 18.88 22.43
N VAL A 81 19.02 19.36 22.25
CA VAL A 81 18.67 20.76 22.48
C VAL A 81 18.77 21.12 23.96
N ALA A 82 18.23 20.29 24.85
CA ALA A 82 18.25 20.52 26.30
C ALA A 82 19.68 20.56 26.87
N THR A 83 20.59 19.75 26.32
CA THR A 83 22.00 19.71 26.72
C THR A 83 22.89 20.72 26.00
N GLY A 84 22.34 21.53 25.09
CA GLY A 84 23.08 22.50 24.30
C GLY A 84 24.06 21.88 23.29
N ARG A 85 23.89 20.59 22.96
CA ARG A 85 24.75 19.83 22.04
C ARG A 85 24.18 19.73 20.62
N PHE A 86 22.97 20.24 20.41
CA PHE A 86 22.33 20.23 19.11
C PHE A 86 23.17 20.99 18.07
N SER A 87 23.41 20.36 16.93
CA SER A 87 24.13 20.95 15.80
C SER A 87 23.68 20.31 14.48
N LEU A 88 23.62 21.12 13.42
CA LEU A 88 23.28 20.68 12.07
C LEU A 88 24.47 20.06 11.31
N GLY A 89 25.64 19.98 11.94
CA GLY A 89 26.87 19.44 11.37
C GLY A 89 27.86 20.52 10.91
N PRO A 90 29.01 20.12 10.36
CA PRO A 90 30.07 21.05 9.97
C PRO A 90 29.62 22.02 8.87
N GLY A 91 29.93 23.31 9.04
CA GLY A 91 29.64 24.36 8.05
C GLY A 91 28.20 24.88 8.05
N GLN A 92 27.33 24.38 8.93
CA GLN A 92 25.97 24.88 9.10
C GLN A 92 25.90 25.92 10.24
N PRO A 93 24.94 26.87 10.18
CA PRO A 93 24.74 27.83 11.26
C PRO A 93 24.43 27.08 12.57
N GLN A 94 25.15 27.45 13.62
CA GLN A 94 24.88 26.93 14.96
C GLN A 94 23.76 27.76 15.59
N PRO A 95 22.87 27.14 16.37
CA PRO A 95 21.83 27.88 17.06
C PRO A 95 22.43 28.88 18.06
N THR A 96 21.93 30.10 18.05
CA THR A 96 22.35 31.18 18.96
C THR A 96 21.52 31.22 20.24
N SER A 97 20.38 30.53 20.26
CA SER A 97 19.48 30.44 21.40
C SER A 97 18.85 29.03 21.50
N LEU A 98 18.32 28.71 22.68
CA LEU A 98 17.63 27.45 22.92
C LEU A 98 16.32 27.35 22.10
N GLU A 99 15.66 28.47 21.87
CA GLU A 99 14.45 28.52 21.05
C GLU A 99 14.76 28.28 19.57
N GLU A 100 15.83 28.90 19.06
CA GLU A 100 16.32 28.64 17.71
C GLU A 100 16.77 27.18 17.53
N ALA A 101 17.43 26.59 18.54
CA ALA A 101 17.81 25.18 18.53
C ALA A 101 16.57 24.26 18.43
N ARG A 102 15.48 24.56 19.15
CA ARG A 102 14.21 23.80 19.05
C ARG A 102 13.61 23.90 17.65
N GLN A 103 13.53 25.09 17.09
CA GLN A 103 12.96 25.30 15.73
C GLN A 103 13.78 24.55 14.67
N MET A 104 15.12 24.61 14.77
CA MET A 104 16.00 23.87 13.87
C MET A 104 15.84 22.35 14.03
N ALA A 105 15.73 21.86 15.26
CA ALA A 105 15.52 20.44 15.54
C ALA A 105 14.18 19.93 14.96
N ASP A 106 13.10 20.70 15.12
CA ASP A 106 11.79 20.36 14.54
C ASP A 106 11.84 20.33 13.01
N ALA A 107 12.56 21.27 12.39
CA ALA A 107 12.75 21.28 10.94
C ALA A 107 13.54 20.06 10.43
N VAL A 108 14.58 19.65 11.15
CA VAL A 108 15.33 18.42 10.85
C VAL A 108 14.42 17.20 10.94
N LEU A 109 13.67 17.07 12.03
CA LEU A 109 12.75 15.94 12.21
C LEU A 109 11.71 15.90 11.08
N ALA A 110 11.10 17.04 10.75
CA ALA A 110 10.13 17.12 9.67
C ALA A 110 10.74 16.68 8.33
N HIS A 111 11.95 17.13 8.03
CA HIS A 111 12.67 16.74 6.82
C HIS A 111 12.96 15.24 6.77
N GLU A 112 13.48 14.66 7.85
CA GLU A 112 13.79 13.22 7.93
C GLU A 112 12.50 12.36 7.83
N VAL A 113 11.40 12.79 8.45
CA VAL A 113 10.09 12.13 8.32
C VAL A 113 9.61 12.13 6.87
N GLU A 114 9.68 13.26 6.16
CA GLU A 114 9.31 13.34 4.75
C GLU A 114 10.17 12.42 3.87
N GLN A 115 11.49 12.36 4.13
CA GLN A 115 12.38 11.44 3.41
C GLN A 115 12.00 9.97 3.61
N THR A 116 11.51 9.61 4.80
CA THR A 116 11.13 8.24 5.14
C THR A 116 9.85 7.80 4.43
N LYS A 117 8.99 8.73 3.98
CA LYS A 117 7.78 8.41 3.18
C LYS A 117 8.09 7.72 1.84
N LYS A 118 9.34 7.70 1.38
CA LYS A 118 9.80 6.85 0.26
C LYS A 118 9.56 5.36 0.48
N ALA A 119 9.33 4.93 1.74
CA ALA A 119 8.94 3.58 2.09
C ALA A 119 7.48 3.23 1.70
N TYR A 120 6.67 4.22 1.28
CA TYR A 120 5.34 3.95 0.75
C TYR A 120 5.37 3.33 -0.64
N ASN A 121 4.32 2.58 -0.96
CA ASN A 121 4.10 2.01 -2.30
C ASN A 121 5.29 1.18 -2.81
N VAL A 122 5.99 0.48 -1.91
CA VAL A 122 7.14 -0.35 -2.28
C VAL A 122 6.75 -1.68 -2.90
N HIS A 123 5.58 -2.20 -2.56
CA HIS A 123 5.04 -3.45 -3.09
C HIS A 123 4.23 -3.16 -4.36
N THR A 124 4.87 -3.36 -5.50
CA THR A 124 4.34 -2.99 -6.83
C THR A 124 4.38 -4.17 -7.78
N LEU A 125 3.50 -4.14 -8.77
CA LEU A 125 3.47 -5.06 -9.89
C LEU A 125 3.10 -4.27 -11.15
N PHE A 126 3.82 -4.51 -12.24
CA PHE A 126 3.88 -3.63 -13.41
C PHE A 126 4.13 -2.16 -13.04
N PHE A 127 4.97 -1.94 -12.01
CA PHE A 127 5.27 -0.61 -11.46
C PHE A 127 4.06 0.11 -10.83
N ILE A 128 2.91 -0.57 -10.72
CA ILE A 128 1.70 -0.06 -10.10
C ILE A 128 1.64 -0.54 -8.64
N PRO A 129 1.42 0.34 -7.64
CA PRO A 129 1.21 -0.09 -6.26
C PRO A 129 0.03 -1.04 -6.15
N MET A 130 0.23 -2.15 -5.44
CA MET A 130 -0.70 -3.29 -5.39
C MET A 130 -2.18 -2.89 -5.22
N GLN A 131 -2.49 -1.96 -4.32
CA GLN A 131 -3.88 -1.56 -4.04
C GLN A 131 -4.63 -1.06 -5.29
N TYR A 132 -3.93 -0.47 -6.27
CA TYR A 132 -4.58 0.05 -7.48
C TYR A 132 -4.93 -1.06 -8.48
N LEU A 133 -4.31 -2.24 -8.37
CA LEU A 133 -4.69 -3.40 -9.17
C LEU A 133 -6.07 -3.95 -8.78
N ALA A 134 -6.58 -3.60 -7.60
CA ALA A 134 -7.95 -3.91 -7.20
C ALA A 134 -8.98 -3.35 -8.21
N PHE A 135 -8.73 -2.17 -8.79
CA PHE A 135 -9.61 -1.58 -9.80
C PHE A 135 -9.60 -2.38 -11.11
N ALA A 136 -8.46 -2.96 -11.48
CA ALA A 136 -8.39 -3.85 -12.64
C ALA A 136 -9.25 -5.10 -12.41
N TRP A 137 -9.15 -5.73 -11.23
CA TRP A 137 -9.98 -6.88 -10.88
C TRP A 137 -11.47 -6.56 -10.82
N ALA A 138 -11.84 -5.43 -10.22
CA ALA A 138 -13.22 -4.97 -10.20
C ALA A 138 -13.74 -4.67 -11.63
N GLY A 139 -12.93 -4.05 -12.47
CA GLY A 139 -13.27 -3.79 -13.87
C GLY A 139 -13.50 -5.08 -14.67
N ILE A 140 -12.63 -6.08 -14.51
CA ILE A 140 -12.81 -7.39 -15.13
C ILE A 140 -14.07 -8.08 -14.62
N ALA A 141 -14.37 -8.00 -13.31
CA ALA A 141 -15.59 -8.57 -12.74
C ALA A 141 -16.85 -7.99 -13.40
N VAL A 142 -16.90 -6.66 -13.59
CA VAL A 142 -18.02 -5.99 -14.28
C VAL A 142 -18.15 -6.47 -15.73
N ILE A 143 -17.04 -6.56 -16.45
CA ILE A 143 -17.03 -7.05 -17.84
C ILE A 143 -17.57 -8.49 -17.92
N VAL A 144 -17.17 -9.36 -16.99
CA VAL A 144 -17.62 -10.76 -16.94
C VAL A 144 -19.13 -10.84 -16.69
N VAL A 145 -19.67 -10.05 -15.76
CA VAL A 145 -21.13 -10.00 -15.54
C VAL A 145 -21.87 -9.56 -16.80
N ILE A 146 -21.44 -8.48 -17.43
CA ILE A 146 -22.08 -7.95 -18.65
C ILE A 146 -22.04 -8.99 -19.77
N ALA A 147 -20.89 -9.63 -19.99
CA ALA A 147 -20.75 -10.68 -21.00
C ALA A 147 -21.70 -11.87 -20.72
N GLY A 148 -21.82 -12.28 -19.45
CA GLY A 148 -22.76 -13.32 -19.04
C GLY A 148 -24.22 -12.94 -19.30
N LEU A 149 -24.62 -11.71 -18.96
CA LEU A 149 -25.97 -11.21 -19.22
C LEU A 149 -26.28 -11.15 -20.72
N VAL A 150 -25.37 -10.63 -21.53
CA VAL A 150 -25.51 -10.58 -23.00
C VAL A 150 -25.64 -11.98 -23.58
N SER A 151 -24.87 -12.95 -23.07
CA SER A 151 -24.97 -14.34 -23.50
C SER A 151 -26.30 -14.98 -23.13
N ALA A 152 -26.87 -14.64 -21.98
CA ALA A 152 -28.16 -15.18 -21.53
C ALA A 152 -29.37 -14.61 -22.30
N MET A 153 -29.20 -13.48 -22.98
CA MET A 153 -30.24 -12.83 -23.79
C MET A 153 -30.27 -13.29 -25.26
N ARG A 154 -29.30 -14.12 -25.67
CA ARG A 154 -29.22 -14.70 -27.02
C ARG A 154 -29.77 -16.11 -27.02
#